data_AF-A0A846ZYQ0-F1
#
_entry.id   AF-A0A846ZYQ0-F1
#
_cell.length_a   1.000
_cell.length_b   1.000
_cell.length_c   1.000
_cell.angle_alpha   90.00
_cell.angle_beta   90.00
_cell.angle_gamma   90.00
#
_symmetry.space_group_name_H-M   'P 1'
#
loop_
_entity.id
_entity.type
_entity.pdbx_description
1 polymer ?
#
loop_
_entity_poly.entity_id
_entity_poly.type
_entity_poly.pdbx_seq_one_letter_code
_entity_poly.pdbx_strand_id
1 'polypeptide(L)' 'MPGKPVLGRKIRVLFKDGEEMIGTTRGYQLNRQGFFVIPADPQSNVERCCVVTKATREVRFV' A
#
# COMPACT_ATOMS: atom_id res chain seq x y z
N MET A 1 -7.33 -11.61 18.49
CA MET A 1 -8.51 -11.12 17.73
C MET A 1 -8.42 -11.70 16.33
N PRO A 2 -9.50 -12.18 15.70
CA PRO A 2 -9.45 -12.67 14.33
C PRO A 2 -8.97 -11.52 13.44
N GLY A 3 -7.94 -11.75 12.62
CA GLY A 3 -7.34 -10.70 11.79
C GLY A 3 -8.38 -10.05 10.87
N LYS A 4 -8.31 -8.72 10.70
CA LYS A 4 -9.19 -7.98 9.78
C LYS A 4 -9.17 -8.67 8.40
N PRO A 5 -10.33 -8.93 7.76
CA PRO A 5 -10.37 -9.56 6.45
C PRO A 5 -9.56 -8.75 5.44
N VAL A 6 -8.59 -9.40 4.80
CA VAL A 6 -7.66 -8.81 3.85
C VAL A 6 -8.39 -8.60 2.53
N LEU A 7 -9.01 -7.42 2.37
CA LEU A 7 -9.73 -7.04 1.15
C LEU A 7 -8.77 -6.35 0.16
N GLY A 8 -8.82 -6.76 -1.11
CA GLY A 8 -8.01 -6.19 -2.19
C GLY A 8 -6.77 -7.01 -2.54
N ARG A 9 -6.00 -6.54 -3.53
CA ARG A 9 -4.77 -7.21 -3.98
C ARG A 9 -3.61 -6.81 -3.08
N LYS A 10 -2.79 -7.80 -2.68
CA LYS A 10 -1.56 -7.54 -1.91
C LYS A 10 -0.58 -6.76 -2.77
N ILE A 11 0.04 -5.75 -2.17
CA ILE A 11 0.94 -4.84 -2.86
C ILE A 11 2.11 -4.48 -1.94
N ARG A 12 3.29 -4.38 -2.53
CA ARG A 12 4.49 -3.84 -1.90
C ARG A 12 4.85 -2.53 -2.59
N VAL A 13 5.05 -1.50 -1.79
CA VAL A 13 5.47 -0.16 -2.22
C VAL A 13 6.80 0.15 -1.56
N LEU A 14 7.78 0.46 -2.39
CA LEU A 14 9.10 0.90 -1.96
C LEU A 14 9.25 2.37 -2.35
N PHE A 15 9.45 3.23 -1.37
CA PHE A 15 9.55 4.68 -1.54
C PHE A 15 10.97 5.11 -1.90
N LYS A 16 11.10 6.33 -2.42
CA LYS A 16 12.39 6.90 -2.85
C LYS A 16 13.33 7.21 -1.69
N ASP A 17 12.80 7.46 -0.50
CA ASP A 17 13.55 7.63 0.76
C ASP A 17 14.02 6.29 1.37
N GLY A 18 13.58 5.15 0.81
CA GLY A 18 13.94 3.82 1.27
C GLY A 18 12.90 3.17 2.19
N GLU A 19 11.83 3.87 2.57
CA GLU A 19 10.74 3.27 3.33
C GLU A 19 10.00 2.20 2.51
N GLU A 20 9.44 1.22 3.21
CA GLU A 20 8.66 0.14 2.61
C GLU A 20 7.29 0.04 3.26
N MET A 21 6.24 -0.10 2.43
CA MET A 21 4.89 -0.38 2.86
C MET A 21 4.36 -1.64 2.20
N ILE A 22 3.92 -2.58 3.03
CA ILE A 22 3.19 -3.79 2.60
C ILE A 22 1.74 -3.66 3.05
N GLY A 23 0.82 -3.93 2.13
CA GLY A 23 -0.60 -3.81 2.41
C GLY A 23 -1.47 -4.38 1.30
N THR A 24 -2.73 -3.94 1.28
CA THR A 24 -3.63 -4.19 0.17
C THR A 24 -4.07 -2.91 -0.52
N THR A 25 -4.41 -3.03 -1.80
CA THR A 25 -5.05 -1.96 -2.55
C THR A 25 -6.30 -2.48 -3.27
N ARG A 26 -7.31 -1.62 -3.37
CA ARG A 26 -8.53 -1.88 -4.17
C ARG A 26 -8.42 -1.37 -5.60
N GLY A 27 -7.42 -0.55 -5.90
CA GLY A 27 -7.24 0.04 -7.22
C GLY A 27 -5.83 0.59 -7.39
N TYR A 28 -5.08 -0.04 -8.28
CA TYR A 28 -3.77 0.43 -8.71
C TYR A 28 -3.77 0.54 -10.24
N GLN A 29 -3.37 1.69 -10.74
CA GLN A 29 -3.18 1.96 -12.16
C GLN A 29 -1.90 2.76 -12.31
N LEU A 30 -0.97 2.29 -13.14
CA LEU A 30 0.36 2.88 -13.30
C LEU A 30 0.31 4.36 -13.72
N ASN A 31 -0.71 4.74 -14.49
CA ASN A 31 -0.85 6.10 -15.02
C ASN A 31 -1.60 7.06 -14.07
N ARG A 32 -2.00 6.62 -12.86
CA ARG A 32 -2.62 7.51 -11.87
C ARG A 32 -1.57 8.21 -11.01
N GLN A 33 -1.90 9.44 -10.59
CA GLN A 33 -1.03 10.25 -9.72
C GLN A 33 -0.81 9.63 -8.34
N GLY A 34 -1.72 8.77 -7.89
CA GLY A 34 -1.61 8.06 -6.64
C GLY A 34 -2.65 6.95 -6.50
N PHE A 35 -2.53 6.21 -5.39
CA PHE A 35 -3.41 5.11 -5.04
C PHE A 35 -3.45 4.94 -3.51
N PHE A 36 -4.43 4.18 -3.02
CA PHE A 36 -4.53 3.89 -1.60
C PHE A 36 -3.96 2.53 -1.26
N VAL A 37 -3.26 2.45 -0.12
CA VAL A 37 -2.78 1.21 0.50
C VAL A 37 -3.33 1.12 1.92
N ILE A 38 -3.88 -0.03 2.28
CA ILE A 38 -4.26 -0.38 3.64
C ILE A 38 -3.12 -1.22 4.21
N PRO A 39 -2.40 -0.77 5.26
CA PRO A 39 -1.29 -1.52 5.83
C PRO A 39 -1.70 -2.93 6.27
N ALA A 40 -0.79 -3.89 6.08
CA ALA A 40 -1.01 -5.27 6.49
C ALA A 40 -0.89 -5.47 8.02
N ASP A 41 -0.22 -4.54 8.72
CA ASP A 41 -0.06 -4.57 10.16
C ASP A 41 -1.37 -4.19 10.88
N PRO A 42 -2.02 -5.13 11.60
CA PRO A 42 -3.27 -4.86 12.30
C PRO A 42 -3.11 -3.96 13.53
N GLN A 43 -1.87 -3.76 14.03
CA GLN A 43 -1.55 -2.87 15.15
C GLN A 43 -1.13 -1.48 14.69
N SER A 44 -1.03 -1.25 13.38
CA SER A 44 -0.70 0.06 12.84
C SER A 44 -1.75 1.10 13.25
N ASN A 45 -1.28 2.28 13.61
CA ASN A 45 -2.12 3.46 13.80
C ASN A 45 -2.56 4.09 12.46
N VAL A 46 -2.10 3.56 11.32
CA VAL A 46 -2.46 4.01 9.98
C VAL A 46 -3.58 3.12 9.43
N GLU A 47 -4.78 3.66 9.29
CA GLU A 47 -5.90 2.93 8.69
C GLU A 47 -5.72 2.73 7.18
N ARG A 48 -5.22 3.78 6.50
CA ARG A 48 -5.00 3.79 5.06
C ARG A 48 -4.03 4.91 4.69
N CYS A 49 -3.08 4.60 3.82
CA CYS A 49 -2.12 5.57 3.28
C CYS A 49 -2.52 5.99 1.86
N CYS A 50 -2.48 7.29 1.57
CA CYS A 50 -2.55 7.82 0.20
C CYS A 50 -1.13 7.90 -0.36
N VAL A 51 -0.80 6.99 -1.27
CA VAL A 51 0.52 6.91 -1.90
C VAL A 51 0.55 7.79 -3.14
N VAL A 52 1.48 8.73 -3.18
CA VAL A 52 1.78 9.51 -4.39
C VAL A 52 2.73 8.70 -5.28
N THR A 53 2.31 8.36 -6.51
CA THR A 53 3.09 7.52 -7.42
C THR A 53 4.48 8.11 -7.70
N LYS A 54 4.62 9.44 -7.75
CA LYS A 54 5.92 10.11 -7.95
C LYS A 54 6.90 9.92 -6.78
N ALA A 55 6.41 9.56 -5.59
CA ALA A 55 7.23 9.29 -4.41
C ALA A 55 7.72 7.83 -4.36
N THR A 56 7.18 6.94 -5.20
CA THR A 56 7.59 5.53 -5.21
C THR A 56 8.83 5.33 -6.07
N ARG A 57 9.70 4.42 -5.62
CA ARG A 57 10.79 3.85 -6.41
C ARG A 57 10.30 2.62 -7.16
N GLU A 58 9.47 1.81 -6.51
CA GLU A 58 8.98 0.55 -7.06
C GLU A 58 7.61 0.19 -6.47
N VAL A 59 6.73 -0.37 -7.31
CA VAL A 59 5.43 -0.90 -6.90
C VAL A 59 5.21 -2.25 -7.56
N ARG A 60 4.95 -3.30 -6.76
CA ARG A 60 4.70 -4.66 -7.26
C ARG A 60 3.55 -5.32 -6.51
N PHE A 61 2.78 -6.14 -7.21
CA PHE A 61 1.83 -7.06 -6.56
C PHE A 61 2.59 -8.25 -5.97
N VAL A 62 2.08 -8.76 -4.84
CA VAL A 62 2.60 -9.94 -4.13
C VAL A 62 1.68 -11.12 -4.37
#